data_AF-H0BTV2-F1
#
_entry.id   AF-H0BTV2-F1
#
_cell.length_a   1.000
_cell.length_b   1.000
_cell.length_c   1.000
_cell.angle_alpha   90.00
_cell.angle_beta   90.00
_cell.angle_gamma   90.00
#
_symmetry.space_group_name_H-M   'P 1'
#
loop_
_entity.id
_entity.type
_entity.pdbx_description
1 polymer ?
#
loop_
_entity_poly.entity_id
_entity_poly.type
_entity_poly.pdbx_seq_one_letter_code
_entity_poly.pdbx_strand_id
1 'polypeptide(L)'
;MTRTPQPPVPRHVLPVLVAAQFAGTSLWFAVNAVMPDLQRELGWPATAVGTLTSALQFGFILGTLVFALLAIADRFSPRRVFLVCALAGAGCTVGAWAMVTSFPALLAWRFATGFFLAGIYPVGMKIASQWYTRGLGPALGLLIGALILGSASAHALRALGDALPWPSLMLGVAGLAAAGGVLLYGWLPDPPGAVARVTTLQWRALASIATDARVRSSVLGYFGHMWELYTLWVLMPIILATRLQGTALSWAAFWVLGAGALGCTVGGWLAPRWGSARVAAVQLATSGLCCLLAPWLMRAPDALFYAWLLVWGITVSGDSPQFSALTARNAPPQAVGSVLTLTNSIGFGISIVSILLFVELSAHVALGPLLTGLALGPALGLLALRPLLRTRE
;
A
#
# COMPACT_ATOMS: atom_id res chain seq x y z
N MET A 1 -35.57 -0.69 19.09
CA MET A 1 -34.84 -1.79 18.41
C MET A 1 -33.70 -2.26 19.32
N THR A 2 -33.93 -3.36 20.02
CA THR A 2 -32.93 -4.05 20.84
C THR A 2 -31.85 -4.62 19.92
N ARG A 3 -30.68 -3.98 19.84
CA ARG A 3 -29.52 -4.51 19.11
C ARG A 3 -29.09 -5.79 19.81
N THR A 4 -29.28 -6.94 19.15
CA THR A 4 -28.72 -8.22 19.58
C THR A 4 -27.22 -8.04 19.84
N PRO A 5 -26.70 -8.47 21.01
CA PRO A 5 -25.28 -8.40 21.28
C PRO A 5 -24.54 -9.26 20.25
N GLN A 6 -23.55 -8.69 19.57
CA GLN A 6 -22.74 -9.46 18.63
C GLN A 6 -22.00 -10.57 19.38
N PRO A 7 -21.95 -11.79 18.81
CA PRO A 7 -21.09 -12.82 19.37
C PRO A 7 -19.64 -12.32 19.39
N PRO A 8 -18.87 -12.65 20.44
CA PRO A 8 -17.49 -12.22 20.54
C PRO A 8 -16.69 -12.75 19.35
N VAL A 9 -15.92 -11.88 18.70
CA VAL A 9 -15.04 -12.28 17.59
C VAL A 9 -13.98 -13.24 18.12
N PRO A 10 -13.79 -14.42 17.51
CA PRO A 10 -12.76 -15.36 17.94
C PRO A 10 -11.36 -14.72 17.86
N ARG A 11 -10.55 -14.94 18.91
CA ARG A 11 -9.22 -14.30 19.05
C ARG A 11 -8.26 -14.59 17.90
N HIS A 12 -8.45 -15.69 17.16
CA HIS A 12 -7.59 -16.09 16.05
C HIS A 12 -7.89 -15.35 14.73
N VAL A 13 -9.08 -14.73 14.59
CA VAL A 13 -9.51 -14.09 13.33
C VAL A 13 -8.55 -12.97 12.91
N LEU A 14 -8.22 -12.06 13.82
CA LEU A 14 -7.36 -10.92 13.49
C LEU A 14 -5.91 -11.34 13.20
N PRO A 15 -5.24 -12.17 14.02
CA PRO A 15 -3.91 -12.68 13.70
C PRO A 15 -3.84 -13.39 12.35
N VAL A 16 -4.83 -14.24 12.03
CA VAL A 16 -4.84 -14.94 10.73
C VAL A 16 -5.06 -13.97 9.57
N LEU A 17 -5.98 -13.01 9.70
CA LEU A 17 -6.18 -11.98 8.67
C LEU A 17 -4.92 -11.14 8.45
N VAL A 18 -4.27 -10.72 9.53
CA VAL A 18 -3.02 -9.93 9.50
C VAL A 18 -1.91 -10.74 8.83
N ALA A 19 -1.72 -12.00 9.22
CA ALA A 19 -0.70 -12.89 8.64
C ALA A 19 -0.96 -13.16 7.15
N ALA A 20 -2.21 -13.43 6.78
CA ALA A 20 -2.59 -13.65 5.39
C ALA A 20 -2.46 -12.37 4.54
N GLN A 21 -2.82 -11.21 5.09
CA GLN A 21 -2.67 -9.91 4.42
C GLN A 21 -1.19 -9.57 4.19
N PHE A 22 -0.35 -9.78 5.21
CA PHE A 22 1.11 -9.65 5.10
C PHE A 22 1.65 -10.57 3.99
N ALA A 23 1.30 -11.86 4.05
CA ALA A 23 1.78 -12.86 3.12
C ALA A 23 1.32 -12.58 1.68
N GLY A 24 0.05 -12.24 1.47
CA GLY A 24 -0.50 -11.94 0.15
C GLY A 24 0.06 -10.64 -0.46
N THR A 25 0.40 -9.64 0.36
CA THR A 25 0.98 -8.38 -0.13
C THR A 25 2.48 -8.43 -0.36
N SER A 26 3.15 -9.53 0.02
CA SER A 26 4.56 -9.78 -0.34
C SER A 26 4.84 -9.73 -1.84
N LEU A 27 3.83 -10.00 -2.67
CA LEU A 27 3.90 -9.93 -4.14
C LEU A 27 4.20 -8.52 -4.67
N TRP A 28 4.03 -7.46 -3.86
CA TRP A 28 4.05 -6.08 -4.33
C TRP A 28 5.42 -5.67 -4.88
N PHE A 29 6.49 -5.90 -4.11
CA PHE A 29 7.84 -5.47 -4.47
C PHE A 29 8.81 -6.62 -4.76
N ALA A 30 8.29 -7.80 -5.09
CA ALA A 30 9.10 -8.96 -5.46
C ALA A 30 10.15 -8.65 -6.53
N VAL A 31 9.72 -8.00 -7.63
CA VAL A 31 10.61 -7.63 -8.74
C VAL A 31 11.55 -6.47 -8.38
N ASN A 32 11.09 -5.52 -7.56
CA ASN A 32 11.93 -4.42 -7.09
C ASN A 32 13.09 -4.91 -6.24
N ALA A 33 12.87 -5.93 -5.41
CA ALA A 33 13.89 -6.51 -4.54
C ALA A 33 15.00 -7.25 -5.33
N VAL A 34 14.70 -7.77 -6.52
CA VAL A 34 15.68 -8.42 -7.41
C VAL A 34 16.15 -7.51 -8.55
N MET A 35 15.69 -6.27 -8.61
CA MET A 35 16.07 -5.35 -9.68
C MET A 35 17.59 -5.17 -9.83
N PRO A 36 18.40 -5.06 -8.74
CA PRO A 36 19.86 -4.99 -8.89
C PRO A 36 20.47 -6.22 -9.58
N ASP A 37 19.88 -7.41 -9.38
CA ASP A 37 20.30 -8.64 -10.05
C ASP A 37 19.90 -8.62 -11.53
N LEU A 38 18.67 -8.22 -11.82
CA LEU A 38 18.14 -8.09 -13.19
C LEU A 38 18.95 -7.08 -14.02
N GLN A 39 19.38 -5.98 -13.42
CA GLN A 39 20.26 -5.00 -14.07
C GLN A 39 21.63 -5.59 -14.40
N ARG A 40 22.22 -6.36 -13.47
CA ARG A 40 23.54 -6.99 -13.68
C ARG A 40 23.51 -8.14 -14.68
N GLU A 41 22.51 -9.01 -14.61
CA GLU A 41 22.46 -10.24 -15.40
C GLU A 41 21.82 -10.05 -16.77
N LEU A 42 20.80 -9.20 -16.87
CA LEU A 42 20.01 -9.01 -18.10
C LEU A 42 20.18 -7.62 -18.71
N GLY A 43 20.96 -6.73 -18.08
CA GLY A 43 21.23 -5.39 -18.60
C GLY A 43 20.00 -4.47 -18.60
N TRP A 44 19.00 -4.73 -17.75
CA TRP A 44 17.81 -3.87 -17.66
C TRP A 44 18.19 -2.43 -17.26
N PRO A 45 17.55 -1.40 -17.82
CA PRO A 45 17.84 -0.01 -17.47
C PRO A 45 17.40 0.28 -16.03
N ALA A 46 18.06 1.25 -15.38
CA ALA A 46 17.71 1.68 -14.03
C ALA A 46 16.24 2.13 -13.91
N THR A 47 15.70 2.70 -14.97
CA THR A 47 14.31 3.20 -15.04
C THR A 47 13.26 2.09 -15.14
N ALA A 48 13.65 0.85 -15.44
CA ALA A 48 12.75 -0.30 -15.55
C ALA A 48 11.94 -0.55 -14.26
N VAL A 49 12.51 -0.26 -13.08
CA VAL A 49 11.85 -0.43 -11.79
C VAL A 49 10.58 0.43 -11.68
N GLY A 50 10.61 1.64 -12.23
CA GLY A 50 9.47 2.54 -12.26
C GLY A 50 8.35 1.96 -13.11
N THR A 51 8.66 1.58 -14.34
CA THR A 51 7.69 1.00 -15.30
C THR A 51 7.07 -0.30 -14.80
N LEU A 52 7.86 -1.22 -14.24
CA LEU A 52 7.38 -2.50 -13.73
C LEU A 52 6.52 -2.34 -12.46
N THR A 53 6.86 -1.39 -11.59
CA THR A 53 6.02 -1.05 -10.42
C THR A 53 4.71 -0.41 -10.85
N SER A 54 4.77 0.52 -11.81
CA SER A 54 3.59 1.19 -12.35
C SER A 54 2.64 0.23 -13.06
N ALA A 55 3.16 -0.78 -13.77
CA ALA A 55 2.32 -1.81 -14.39
C ALA A 55 1.55 -2.65 -13.35
N LEU A 56 2.20 -3.01 -12.24
CA LEU A 56 1.52 -3.64 -11.11
C LEU A 56 0.41 -2.74 -10.57
N GLN A 57 0.71 -1.46 -10.28
CA GLN A 57 -0.28 -0.53 -9.76
C GLN A 57 -1.45 -0.35 -10.73
N PHE A 58 -1.18 -0.29 -12.03
CA PHE A 58 -2.22 -0.20 -13.05
C PHE A 58 -3.11 -1.45 -13.06
N GLY A 59 -2.50 -2.64 -12.96
CA GLY A 59 -3.22 -3.88 -12.75
C GLY A 59 -4.11 -3.84 -11.50
N PHE A 60 -3.57 -3.37 -10.37
CA PHE A 60 -4.29 -3.24 -9.10
C PHE A 60 -5.48 -2.28 -9.21
N ILE A 61 -5.32 -1.14 -9.89
CA ILE A 61 -6.41 -0.21 -10.19
C ILE A 61 -7.51 -0.90 -10.98
N LEU A 62 -7.16 -1.54 -12.11
CA LEU A 62 -8.14 -2.20 -12.96
C LEU A 62 -8.83 -3.36 -12.24
N GLY A 63 -8.07 -4.18 -11.50
CA GLY A 63 -8.61 -5.25 -10.67
C GLY A 63 -9.60 -4.72 -9.64
N THR A 64 -9.26 -3.65 -8.93
CA THR A 64 -10.14 -3.04 -7.92
C THR A 64 -11.44 -2.54 -8.55
N LEU A 65 -11.35 -1.87 -9.70
CA LEU A 65 -12.53 -1.38 -10.44
C LEU A 65 -13.39 -2.53 -10.95
N VAL A 66 -12.81 -3.57 -11.56
CA VAL A 66 -13.54 -4.75 -12.04
C VAL A 66 -14.20 -5.49 -10.88
N PHE A 67 -13.50 -5.68 -9.76
CA PHE A 67 -14.05 -6.33 -8.57
C PHE A 67 -15.21 -5.54 -7.97
N ALA A 68 -15.11 -4.21 -7.95
CA ALA A 68 -16.18 -3.33 -7.49
C ALA A 68 -17.38 -3.29 -8.44
N LEU A 69 -17.16 -3.17 -9.75
CA LEU A 69 -18.21 -3.12 -10.77
C LEU A 69 -19.01 -4.41 -10.83
N LEU A 70 -18.32 -5.55 -10.81
CA LEU A 70 -18.95 -6.87 -10.82
C LEU A 70 -19.35 -7.34 -9.41
N ALA A 71 -19.06 -6.55 -8.37
CA ALA A 71 -19.29 -6.86 -6.97
C ALA A 71 -18.79 -8.29 -6.60
N ILE A 72 -17.60 -8.66 -7.09
CA ILE A 72 -17.07 -10.05 -7.00
C ILE A 72 -17.03 -10.51 -5.55
N ALA A 73 -16.52 -9.67 -4.65
CA ALA A 73 -16.42 -9.99 -3.24
C ALA A 73 -17.80 -10.03 -2.53
N ASP A 74 -18.85 -9.44 -3.11
CA ASP A 74 -20.22 -9.52 -2.60
C ASP A 74 -20.95 -10.75 -3.13
N ARG A 75 -20.66 -11.16 -4.38
CA ARG A 75 -21.30 -12.31 -5.05
C ARG A 75 -20.72 -13.64 -4.62
N PHE A 76 -19.41 -13.68 -4.36
CA PHE A 76 -18.71 -14.88 -3.94
C PHE A 76 -18.20 -14.72 -2.52
N SER A 77 -18.02 -15.85 -1.81
CA SER A 77 -17.44 -15.84 -0.45
C SER A 77 -16.07 -15.12 -0.47
N PRO A 78 -15.88 -14.03 0.30
CA PRO A 78 -14.64 -13.27 0.34
C PRO A 78 -13.39 -14.11 0.63
N ARG A 79 -13.49 -15.16 1.47
CA ARG A 79 -12.37 -16.09 1.72
C ARG A 79 -11.96 -16.89 0.49
N ARG A 80 -12.93 -17.27 -0.36
CA ARG A 80 -12.66 -17.97 -1.64
C ARG A 80 -12.02 -17.02 -2.65
N VAL A 81 -12.55 -15.80 -2.75
CA VAL A 81 -11.97 -14.76 -3.62
C VAL A 81 -10.52 -14.48 -3.22
N PHE A 82 -10.27 -14.32 -1.92
CA PHE A 82 -8.91 -14.13 -1.38
C PHE A 82 -7.99 -15.30 -1.75
N LEU A 83 -8.42 -16.55 -1.50
CA LEU A 83 -7.62 -17.74 -1.85
C LEU A 83 -7.29 -17.80 -3.34
N VAL A 84 -8.29 -17.67 -4.21
CA VAL A 84 -8.09 -17.76 -5.67
C VAL A 84 -7.15 -16.66 -6.15
N CYS A 85 -7.30 -15.44 -5.64
CA CYS A 85 -6.44 -14.33 -6.02
C CYS A 85 -5.02 -14.47 -5.47
N ALA A 86 -4.85 -15.01 -4.26
CA ALA A 86 -3.55 -15.33 -3.69
C ALA A 86 -2.80 -16.39 -4.52
N LEU A 87 -3.49 -17.47 -4.91
CA LEU A 87 -2.94 -18.52 -5.76
C LEU A 87 -2.64 -18.00 -7.18
N ALA A 88 -3.55 -17.23 -7.78
CA ALA A 88 -3.36 -16.65 -9.10
C ALA A 88 -2.21 -15.63 -9.11
N GLY A 89 -2.13 -14.76 -8.10
CA GLY A 89 -1.02 -13.81 -7.93
C GLY A 89 0.33 -14.50 -7.72
N ALA A 90 0.36 -15.60 -6.95
CA ALA A 90 1.54 -16.45 -6.84
C ALA A 90 1.93 -17.06 -8.20
N GLY A 91 0.96 -17.61 -8.93
CA GLY A 91 1.17 -18.13 -10.29
C GLY A 91 1.70 -17.06 -11.26
N CYS A 92 1.16 -15.83 -11.23
CA CYS A 92 1.67 -14.71 -12.02
C CYS A 92 3.10 -14.32 -11.63
N THR A 93 3.47 -14.45 -10.35
CA THR A 93 4.82 -14.18 -9.88
C THR A 93 5.82 -15.24 -10.36
N VAL A 94 5.42 -16.51 -10.38
CA VAL A 94 6.20 -17.59 -11.01
C VAL A 94 6.31 -17.36 -12.52
N GLY A 95 5.22 -16.97 -13.19
CA GLY A 95 5.23 -16.62 -14.63
C GLY A 95 6.16 -15.44 -14.95
N ALA A 96 6.15 -14.41 -14.10
CA ALA A 96 7.05 -13.26 -14.19
C ALA A 96 8.52 -13.69 -14.12
N TRP A 97 8.86 -14.59 -13.19
CA TRP A 97 10.20 -15.16 -13.10
C TRP A 97 10.56 -15.98 -14.36
N ALA A 98 9.66 -16.87 -14.79
CA ALA A 98 9.91 -17.76 -15.93
C ALA A 98 10.10 -16.99 -17.26
N MET A 99 9.49 -15.82 -17.40
CA MET A 99 9.56 -14.98 -18.61
C MET A 99 10.34 -13.68 -18.41
N VAL A 100 11.22 -13.62 -17.41
CA VAL A 100 11.97 -12.42 -17.01
C VAL A 100 12.85 -11.83 -18.12
N THR A 101 13.27 -12.65 -19.09
CA THR A 101 14.13 -12.25 -20.22
C THR A 101 13.41 -11.38 -21.24
N SER A 102 12.07 -11.34 -21.21
CA SER A 102 11.24 -10.52 -22.11
C SER A 102 10.56 -9.40 -21.32
N PHE A 103 10.94 -8.15 -21.59
CA PHE A 103 10.37 -6.99 -20.91
C PHE A 103 8.84 -6.94 -21.02
N PRO A 104 8.24 -7.09 -22.22
CA PRO A 104 6.79 -7.01 -22.35
C PRO A 104 6.09 -8.15 -21.61
N ALA A 105 6.69 -9.35 -21.58
CA ALA A 105 6.13 -10.48 -20.84
C ALA A 105 6.20 -10.22 -19.33
N LEU A 106 7.34 -9.77 -18.81
CA LEU A 106 7.50 -9.40 -17.41
C LEU A 106 6.50 -8.30 -17.01
N LEU A 107 6.32 -7.28 -17.86
CA LEU A 107 5.35 -6.20 -17.68
C LEU A 107 3.92 -6.74 -17.59
N ALA A 108 3.53 -7.64 -18.50
CA ALA A 108 2.21 -8.26 -18.52
C ALA A 108 1.96 -9.11 -17.26
N TRP A 109 2.94 -9.89 -16.81
CA TRP A 109 2.84 -10.66 -15.57
C TRP A 109 2.81 -9.78 -14.32
N ARG A 110 3.54 -8.65 -14.32
CA ARG A 110 3.44 -7.65 -13.26
C ARG A 110 2.05 -7.05 -13.18
N PHE A 111 1.50 -6.66 -14.32
CA PHE A 111 0.13 -6.17 -14.42
C PHE A 111 -0.89 -7.21 -13.92
N ALA A 112 -0.78 -8.46 -14.36
CA ALA A 112 -1.67 -9.54 -13.92
C ALA A 112 -1.58 -9.78 -12.41
N THR A 113 -0.36 -9.76 -11.83
CA THR A 113 -0.17 -9.86 -10.38
C THR A 113 -0.88 -8.71 -9.66
N GLY A 114 -0.73 -7.48 -10.18
CA GLY A 114 -1.46 -6.31 -9.68
C GLY A 114 -2.97 -6.51 -9.69
N PHE A 115 -3.52 -7.01 -10.79
CA PHE A 115 -4.96 -7.29 -10.92
C PHE A 115 -5.46 -8.23 -9.82
N PHE A 116 -4.73 -9.31 -9.53
CA PHE A 116 -5.11 -10.24 -8.46
C PHE A 116 -4.87 -9.70 -7.05
N LEU A 117 -3.94 -8.75 -6.84
CA LEU A 117 -3.78 -8.07 -5.54
C LEU A 117 -5.05 -7.32 -5.11
N ALA A 118 -5.92 -6.91 -6.04
CA ALA A 118 -7.23 -6.34 -5.72
C ALA A 118 -8.17 -7.33 -5.02
N GLY A 119 -7.98 -8.64 -5.27
CA GLY A 119 -8.69 -9.72 -4.58
C GLY A 119 -8.07 -10.11 -3.24
N ILE A 120 -6.96 -9.49 -2.84
CA ILE A 120 -6.26 -9.73 -1.58
C ILE A 120 -6.50 -8.55 -0.63
N TYR A 121 -6.03 -7.35 -0.98
CA TYR A 121 -6.07 -6.21 -0.06
C TYR A 121 -7.50 -5.67 0.19
N PRO A 122 -8.25 -5.18 -0.82
CA PRO A 122 -9.65 -4.78 -0.65
C PRO A 122 -10.53 -5.86 -0.03
N VAL A 123 -10.35 -7.12 -0.43
CA VAL A 123 -11.13 -8.25 0.07
C VAL A 123 -10.77 -8.58 1.52
N GLY A 124 -9.49 -8.51 1.90
CA GLY A 124 -9.04 -8.66 3.29
C GLY A 124 -9.65 -7.61 4.21
N MET A 125 -9.67 -6.34 3.78
CA MET A 125 -10.38 -5.26 4.49
C MET A 125 -11.88 -5.55 4.61
N LYS A 126 -12.51 -6.06 3.56
CA LYS A 126 -13.91 -6.46 3.59
C LYS A 126 -14.15 -7.56 4.62
N ILE A 127 -13.34 -8.63 4.62
CA ILE A 127 -13.48 -9.73 5.60
C ILE A 127 -13.37 -9.16 7.02
N ALA A 128 -12.39 -8.30 7.29
CA ALA A 128 -12.26 -7.66 8.59
C ALA A 128 -13.50 -6.83 8.99
N SER A 129 -14.08 -6.08 8.05
CA SER A 129 -15.31 -5.31 8.31
C SER A 129 -16.54 -6.18 8.63
N GLN A 130 -16.58 -7.42 8.13
CA GLN A 130 -17.65 -8.37 8.43
C GLN A 130 -17.51 -8.97 9.84
N TRP A 131 -16.28 -9.14 10.32
CA TRP A 131 -16.00 -9.63 11.67
C TRP A 131 -16.07 -8.52 12.73
N TYR A 132 -15.62 -7.31 12.41
CA TYR A 132 -15.49 -6.20 13.36
C TYR A 132 -16.47 -5.07 13.06
N THR A 133 -17.63 -5.05 13.73
CA THR A 133 -18.54 -3.88 13.69
C THR A 133 -18.15 -2.79 14.71
N ARG A 134 -17.57 -3.19 15.85
CA ARG A 134 -16.93 -2.31 16.83
C ARG A 134 -15.42 -2.55 16.81
N GLY A 135 -14.61 -1.50 16.94
CA GLY A 135 -13.16 -1.64 16.91
C GLY A 135 -12.56 -1.90 15.51
N LEU A 136 -13.31 -1.59 14.45
CA LEU A 136 -12.82 -1.72 13.07
C LEU A 136 -11.58 -0.85 12.81
N GLY A 137 -11.50 0.35 13.39
CA GLY A 137 -10.36 1.26 13.22
C GLY A 137 -9.01 0.62 13.57
N PRO A 138 -8.82 0.12 14.82
CA PRO A 138 -7.61 -0.61 15.20
C PRO A 138 -7.31 -1.85 14.32
N ALA A 139 -8.34 -2.62 13.94
CA ALA A 139 -8.17 -3.78 13.06
C ALA A 139 -7.68 -3.38 11.66
N LEU A 140 -8.25 -2.32 11.08
CA LEU A 140 -7.80 -1.76 9.80
C LEU A 140 -6.38 -1.21 9.90
N GLY A 141 -6.02 -0.56 11.01
CA GLY A 141 -4.66 -0.09 11.27
C GLY A 141 -3.63 -1.22 11.25
N LEU A 142 -3.94 -2.36 11.87
CA LEU A 142 -3.08 -3.55 11.84
C LEU A 142 -3.01 -4.18 10.45
N LEU A 143 -4.12 -4.23 9.70
CA LEU A 143 -4.13 -4.76 8.34
C LEU A 143 -3.34 -3.91 7.35
N ILE A 144 -3.43 -2.58 7.47
CA ILE A 144 -2.62 -1.66 6.67
C ILE A 144 -1.15 -1.76 7.08
N GLY A 145 -0.85 -1.86 8.38
CA GLY A 145 0.51 -2.15 8.85
C GLY A 145 1.06 -3.47 8.30
N ALA A 146 0.22 -4.51 8.24
CA ALA A 146 0.56 -5.80 7.64
C ALA A 146 0.81 -5.67 6.14
N LEU A 147 0.04 -4.85 5.43
CA LEU A 147 0.26 -4.54 4.01
C LEU A 147 1.60 -3.85 3.78
N ILE A 148 1.98 -2.92 4.65
CA ILE A 148 3.26 -2.21 4.54
C ILE A 148 4.42 -3.17 4.77
N LEU A 149 4.37 -3.91 5.87
CA LEU A 149 5.41 -4.88 6.21
C LEU A 149 5.47 -6.01 5.16
N GLY A 150 4.31 -6.44 4.65
CA GLY A 150 4.20 -7.43 3.59
C GLY A 150 4.84 -6.93 2.30
N SER A 151 4.52 -5.72 1.86
CA SER A 151 5.13 -5.10 0.67
C SER A 151 6.65 -4.99 0.81
N ALA A 152 7.15 -4.61 1.99
CA ALA A 152 8.59 -4.51 2.27
C ALA A 152 9.27 -5.89 2.40
N SER A 153 8.52 -6.96 2.71
CA SER A 153 9.08 -8.28 3.03
C SER A 153 9.94 -8.88 1.93
N ALA A 154 9.69 -8.54 0.65
CA ALA A 154 10.54 -8.98 -0.45
C ALA A 154 12.01 -8.59 -0.24
N HIS A 155 12.29 -7.41 0.34
CA HIS A 155 13.65 -7.00 0.67
C HIS A 155 14.24 -7.82 1.84
N ALA A 156 13.43 -8.16 2.85
CA ALA A 156 13.88 -9.07 3.92
C ALA A 156 14.16 -10.48 3.39
N LEU A 157 13.30 -11.02 2.53
CA LEU A 157 13.52 -12.31 1.88
C LEU A 157 14.81 -12.28 1.03
N ARG A 158 15.10 -11.17 0.34
CA ARG A 158 16.37 -11.01 -0.40
C ARG A 158 17.57 -11.06 0.54
N ALA A 159 17.48 -10.39 1.68
CA ALA A 159 18.55 -10.33 2.66
C ALA A 159 18.78 -11.68 3.37
N LEU A 160 17.71 -12.40 3.71
CA LEU A 160 17.78 -13.73 4.32
C LEU A 160 18.32 -14.79 3.34
N GLY A 161 17.97 -14.66 2.05
CA GLY A 161 18.42 -15.53 0.98
C GLY A 161 19.65 -15.02 0.22
N ASP A 162 20.56 -14.30 0.88
CA ASP A 162 21.73 -13.66 0.25
C ASP A 162 22.58 -14.66 -0.55
N ALA A 163 22.78 -15.86 0.02
CA ALA A 163 23.52 -16.95 -0.61
C ALA A 163 22.74 -17.68 -1.72
N LEU A 164 21.44 -17.39 -1.88
CA LEU A 164 20.58 -18.07 -2.85
C LEU A 164 20.50 -17.27 -4.16
N PRO A 165 20.35 -17.96 -5.30
CA PRO A 165 20.05 -17.31 -6.58
C PRO A 165 18.81 -16.44 -6.47
N TRP A 166 18.80 -15.27 -7.12
CA TRP A 166 17.65 -14.35 -7.07
C TRP A 166 16.31 -14.98 -7.51
N PRO A 167 16.23 -16.01 -8.39
CA PRO A 167 15.00 -16.76 -8.63
C PRO A 167 14.30 -17.30 -7.39
N SER A 168 15.07 -17.71 -6.37
CA SER A 168 14.53 -18.25 -5.12
C SER A 168 13.66 -17.25 -4.38
N LEU A 169 13.93 -15.95 -4.51
CA LEU A 169 13.10 -14.89 -3.93
C LEU A 169 11.72 -14.86 -4.59
N MET A 170 11.65 -14.90 -5.92
CA MET A 170 10.38 -14.86 -6.65
C MET A 170 9.51 -16.07 -6.30
N LEU A 171 10.13 -17.26 -6.21
CA LEU A 171 9.45 -18.49 -5.79
C LEU A 171 9.04 -18.44 -4.31
N GLY A 172 9.90 -17.91 -3.44
CA GLY A 172 9.63 -17.75 -2.01
C GLY A 172 8.47 -16.79 -1.74
N VAL A 173 8.43 -15.64 -2.42
CA VAL A 173 7.32 -14.68 -2.37
C VAL A 173 6.02 -15.29 -2.91
N ALA A 174 6.08 -16.02 -4.03
CA ALA A 174 4.92 -16.75 -4.54
C ALA A 174 4.39 -17.79 -3.55
N GLY A 175 5.30 -18.58 -2.96
CA GLY A 175 4.96 -19.57 -1.93
C GLY A 175 4.36 -18.94 -0.68
N LEU A 176 4.92 -17.82 -0.22
CA LEU A 176 4.40 -17.06 0.92
C LEU A 176 2.98 -16.57 0.65
N ALA A 177 2.73 -15.94 -0.50
CA ALA A 177 1.40 -15.46 -0.87
C ALA A 177 0.37 -16.60 -0.96
N ALA A 178 0.73 -17.72 -1.62
CA ALA A 178 -0.11 -18.90 -1.71
C ALA A 178 -0.44 -19.47 -0.32
N ALA A 179 0.56 -19.58 0.56
CA ALA A 179 0.38 -20.04 1.93
C ALA A 179 -0.54 -19.11 2.73
N GLY A 180 -0.43 -17.79 2.55
CA GLY A 180 -1.34 -16.81 3.15
C GLY A 180 -2.81 -17.02 2.75
N GLY A 181 -3.06 -17.29 1.46
CA GLY A 181 -4.39 -17.63 0.96
C GLY A 181 -4.96 -18.92 1.56
N VAL A 182 -4.15 -19.98 1.60
CA VAL A 182 -4.52 -21.28 2.18
C VAL A 182 -4.78 -21.16 3.69
N LEU A 183 -3.92 -20.43 4.41
CA LEU A 183 -4.06 -20.16 5.83
C LEU A 183 -5.40 -19.47 6.13
N LEU A 184 -5.70 -18.37 5.43
CA LEU A 184 -6.95 -17.65 5.62
C LEU A 184 -8.15 -18.55 5.33
N TYR A 185 -8.14 -19.26 4.20
CA TYR A 185 -9.27 -20.09 3.80
C TYR A 185 -9.52 -21.27 4.74
N GLY A 186 -8.45 -21.90 5.24
CA GLY A 186 -8.52 -23.04 6.14
C GLY A 186 -8.93 -22.67 7.57
N TRP A 187 -8.49 -21.50 8.06
CA TRP A 187 -8.62 -21.12 9.47
C TRP A 187 -9.71 -20.08 9.74
N LEU A 188 -10.21 -19.36 8.73
CA LEU A 188 -11.39 -18.51 8.89
C LEU A 188 -12.67 -19.18 8.36
N PRO A 189 -13.69 -19.38 9.22
CA PRO A 189 -15.03 -19.66 8.73
C PRO A 189 -15.62 -18.43 8.03
N ASP A 190 -16.73 -18.62 7.30
CA ASP A 190 -17.50 -17.46 6.81
C ASP A 190 -18.04 -16.66 8.02
N PRO A 191 -17.99 -15.31 7.97
CA PRO A 191 -18.36 -14.48 9.12
C PRO A 191 -19.85 -14.65 9.50
N PRO A 192 -20.20 -14.56 10.80
CA PRO A 192 -21.58 -14.69 11.27
C PRO A 192 -22.46 -13.59 10.66
N GLY A 193 -23.55 -13.97 9.99
CA GLY A 193 -24.47 -13.01 9.39
C GLY A 193 -23.96 -12.35 8.11
N ALA A 194 -23.10 -13.04 7.34
CA ALA A 194 -22.70 -12.63 5.99
C ALA A 194 -23.92 -12.57 5.06
N VAL A 195 -24.65 -11.46 5.09
CA VAL A 195 -25.67 -11.16 4.08
C VAL A 195 -24.94 -10.63 2.86
N ALA A 196 -25.08 -11.34 1.74
CA ALA A 196 -24.60 -10.87 0.44
C ALA A 196 -25.42 -9.65 0.02
N ARG A 197 -24.96 -8.45 0.42
CA ARG A 197 -25.53 -7.20 -0.06
C ARG A 197 -24.68 -6.74 -1.23
N VAL A 198 -25.17 -7.00 -2.44
CA VAL A 198 -24.51 -6.54 -3.67
C VAL A 198 -24.59 -5.01 -3.68
N THR A 199 -23.44 -4.37 -3.48
CA THR A 199 -23.31 -2.93 -3.58
C THR A 199 -22.61 -2.58 -4.87
N THR A 200 -23.35 -1.98 -5.82
CA THR A 200 -22.76 -1.48 -7.06
C THR A 200 -22.19 -0.08 -6.86
N LEU A 201 -21.29 0.32 -7.76
CA LEU A 201 -20.72 1.67 -7.78
C LEU A 201 -21.81 2.74 -7.88
N GLN A 202 -21.91 3.58 -6.85
CA GLN A 202 -22.88 4.67 -6.78
C GLN A 202 -22.32 5.94 -7.44
N TRP A 203 -22.32 5.96 -8.78
CA TRP A 203 -21.77 7.07 -9.58
C TRP A 203 -22.28 8.45 -9.16
N ARG A 204 -23.59 8.57 -8.88
CA ARG A 204 -24.21 9.84 -8.45
C ARG A 204 -23.66 10.34 -7.11
N ALA A 205 -23.29 9.43 -6.22
CA ALA A 205 -22.74 9.80 -4.92
C ALA A 205 -21.25 10.17 -4.99
N LEU A 206 -20.55 9.87 -6.08
CA LEU A 206 -19.19 10.33 -6.33
C LEU A 206 -19.13 11.84 -6.58
N ALA A 207 -20.25 12.46 -6.98
CA ALA A 207 -20.36 13.92 -7.04
C ALA A 207 -20.05 14.59 -5.69
N SER A 208 -20.23 13.86 -4.56
CA SER A 208 -19.85 14.35 -3.23
C SER A 208 -18.37 14.71 -3.11
N ILE A 209 -17.48 14.09 -3.90
CA ILE A 209 -16.06 14.45 -3.94
C ILE A 209 -15.87 15.90 -4.41
N ALA A 210 -16.75 16.38 -5.28
CA ALA A 210 -16.73 17.76 -5.77
C ALA A 210 -17.58 18.72 -4.91
N THR A 211 -18.73 18.26 -4.44
CA THR A 211 -19.75 19.12 -3.80
C THR A 211 -19.61 19.24 -2.29
N ASP A 212 -19.15 18.20 -1.60
CA ASP A 212 -19.00 18.21 -0.14
C ASP A 212 -17.57 18.59 0.27
N ALA A 213 -17.43 19.67 1.03
CA ALA A 213 -16.12 20.18 1.43
C ALA A 213 -15.32 19.23 2.32
N ARG A 214 -15.98 18.41 3.16
CA ARG A 214 -15.33 17.46 4.06
C ARG A 214 -14.83 16.24 3.29
N VAL A 215 -15.66 15.69 2.39
CA VAL A 215 -15.26 14.60 1.49
C VAL A 215 -14.11 15.06 0.60
N ARG A 216 -14.25 16.22 -0.05
CA ARG A 216 -13.21 16.78 -0.91
C ARG A 216 -11.90 16.98 -0.16
N SER A 217 -11.96 17.51 1.06
CA SER A 217 -10.78 17.75 1.89
C SER A 217 -10.03 16.46 2.23
N SER A 218 -10.73 15.38 2.61
CA SER A 218 -10.08 14.09 2.90
C SER A 218 -9.51 13.41 1.65
N VAL A 219 -10.23 13.49 0.53
CA VAL A 219 -9.83 12.89 -0.77
C VAL A 219 -8.61 13.61 -1.35
N LEU A 220 -8.62 14.95 -1.38
CA LEU A 220 -7.47 15.71 -1.88
C LEU A 220 -6.25 15.60 -0.98
N GLY A 221 -6.45 15.48 0.35
CA GLY A 221 -5.37 15.14 1.29
C GLY A 221 -4.71 13.80 0.95
N TYR A 222 -5.53 12.78 0.69
CA TYR A 222 -5.07 11.46 0.25
C TYR A 222 -4.30 11.51 -1.08
N PHE A 223 -4.73 12.33 -2.04
CA PHE A 223 -4.02 12.49 -3.32
C PHE A 223 -2.64 13.12 -3.13
N GLY A 224 -2.51 14.10 -2.24
CA GLY A 224 -1.21 14.67 -1.88
C GLY A 224 -0.26 13.64 -1.28
N HIS A 225 -0.78 12.79 -0.38
CA HIS A 225 -0.05 11.64 0.16
C HIS A 225 0.37 10.64 -0.93
N MET A 226 -0.53 10.29 -1.86
CA MET A 226 -0.24 9.30 -2.91
C MET A 226 0.78 9.78 -3.95
N TRP A 227 0.95 11.10 -4.12
CA TRP A 227 2.04 11.65 -4.93
C TRP A 227 3.43 11.31 -4.37
N GLU A 228 3.55 11.26 -3.04
CA GLU A 228 4.81 11.00 -2.34
C GLU A 228 5.04 9.49 -2.10
N LEU A 229 4.06 8.80 -1.52
CA LEU A 229 4.23 7.49 -0.88
C LEU A 229 4.93 6.45 -1.76
N TYR A 230 4.32 6.08 -2.88
CA TYR A 230 4.84 4.98 -3.68
C TYR A 230 6.07 5.38 -4.49
N THR A 231 6.21 6.66 -4.82
CA THR A 231 7.42 7.16 -5.47
C THR A 231 8.60 7.05 -4.53
N LEU A 232 8.44 7.46 -3.26
CA LEU A 232 9.46 7.24 -2.25
C LEU A 232 9.76 5.75 -2.08
N TRP A 233 8.75 4.88 -2.04
CA TRP A 233 8.96 3.44 -1.90
C TRP A 233 9.82 2.85 -3.04
N VAL A 234 9.57 3.28 -4.28
CA VAL A 234 10.37 2.86 -5.45
C VAL A 234 11.78 3.45 -5.42
N LEU A 235 11.93 4.71 -5.01
CA LEU A 235 13.24 5.37 -4.92
C LEU A 235 14.04 4.93 -3.69
N MET A 236 13.43 4.37 -2.65
CA MET A 236 14.10 4.07 -1.38
C MET A 236 15.32 3.15 -1.55
N PRO A 237 15.26 2.04 -2.29
CA PRO A 237 16.45 1.23 -2.56
C PRO A 237 17.54 2.01 -3.32
N ILE A 238 17.16 2.93 -4.22
CA ILE A 238 18.09 3.77 -4.98
C ILE A 238 18.77 4.78 -4.06
N ILE A 239 18.02 5.39 -3.13
CA ILE A 239 18.56 6.29 -2.11
C ILE A 239 19.54 5.54 -1.20
N LEU A 240 19.18 4.36 -0.72
CA LEU A 240 20.04 3.53 0.13
C LEU A 240 21.28 3.01 -0.61
N ALA A 241 21.18 2.76 -1.92
CA ALA A 241 22.30 2.33 -2.77
C ALA A 241 23.43 3.36 -2.87
N THR A 242 23.19 4.61 -2.46
CA THR A 242 24.26 5.62 -2.36
C THR A 242 25.29 5.33 -1.26
N ARG A 243 24.94 4.48 -0.28
CA ARG A 243 25.81 4.15 0.87
C ARG A 243 25.93 2.65 1.16
N LEU A 244 24.92 1.87 0.80
CA LEU A 244 24.82 0.45 1.09
C LEU A 244 24.79 -0.38 -0.18
N GLN A 245 25.27 -1.62 -0.09
CA GLN A 245 25.20 -2.60 -1.17
C GLN A 245 24.87 -3.98 -0.59
N GLY A 246 24.51 -4.93 -1.46
CA GLY A 246 24.23 -6.32 -1.08
C GLY A 246 23.19 -6.45 0.03
N THR A 247 23.44 -7.38 0.95
CA THR A 247 22.53 -7.73 2.06
C THR A 247 22.17 -6.53 2.95
N ALA A 248 23.13 -5.63 3.20
CA ALA A 248 22.91 -4.46 4.06
C ALA A 248 21.88 -3.50 3.46
N LEU A 249 21.91 -3.32 2.12
CA LEU A 249 20.92 -2.53 1.41
C LEU A 249 19.53 -3.14 1.53
N SER A 250 19.42 -4.47 1.35
CA SER A 250 18.15 -5.18 1.46
C SER A 250 17.55 -5.09 2.86
N TRP A 251 18.36 -5.24 3.92
CA TRP A 251 17.91 -5.03 5.30
C TRP A 251 17.48 -3.59 5.57
N ALA A 252 18.26 -2.61 5.13
CA ALA A 252 17.92 -1.20 5.31
C ALA A 252 16.62 -0.84 4.58
N ALA A 253 16.41 -1.34 3.36
CA ALA A 253 15.18 -1.14 2.61
C ALA A 253 13.98 -1.75 3.35
N PHE A 254 14.12 -2.98 3.87
CA PHE A 254 13.08 -3.61 4.67
C PHE A 254 12.72 -2.79 5.92
N TRP A 255 13.73 -2.37 6.71
CA TRP A 255 13.47 -1.66 7.95
C TRP A 255 12.89 -0.26 7.71
N VAL A 256 13.40 0.48 6.73
CA VAL A 256 12.89 1.82 6.43
C VAL A 256 11.46 1.76 5.89
N LEU A 257 11.19 0.90 4.90
CA LEU A 257 9.84 0.77 4.34
C LEU A 257 8.87 0.15 5.36
N GLY A 258 9.32 -0.89 6.07
CA GLY A 258 8.56 -1.59 7.10
C GLY A 258 8.23 -0.71 8.31
N ALA A 259 9.05 0.29 8.62
CA ALA A 259 8.78 1.24 9.71
C ALA A 259 7.47 2.03 9.50
N GLY A 260 6.96 2.14 8.26
CA GLY A 260 5.63 2.68 7.98
C GLY A 260 4.50 1.96 8.74
N ALA A 261 4.67 0.67 9.07
CA ALA A 261 3.72 -0.07 9.90
C ALA A 261 3.61 0.53 11.32
N LEU A 262 4.72 1.06 11.87
CA LEU A 262 4.70 1.79 13.14
C LEU A 262 3.90 3.09 13.00
N GLY A 263 4.08 3.82 11.89
CA GLY A 263 3.32 5.03 11.60
C GLY A 263 1.81 4.79 11.56
N CYS A 264 1.36 3.73 10.89
CA CYS A 264 -0.06 3.39 10.80
C CYS A 264 -0.64 2.96 12.14
N THR A 265 0.08 2.13 12.90
CA THR A 265 -0.39 1.60 14.18
C THR A 265 -0.44 2.68 15.26
N VAL A 266 0.64 3.46 15.41
CA VAL A 266 0.70 4.58 16.35
C VAL A 266 -0.31 5.67 15.96
N GLY A 267 -0.40 6.01 14.68
CA GLY A 267 -1.40 6.96 14.19
C GLY A 267 -2.84 6.52 14.50
N GLY A 268 -3.14 5.23 14.30
CA GLY A 268 -4.42 4.63 14.65
C GLY A 268 -4.74 4.69 16.15
N TRP A 269 -3.72 4.58 17.01
CA TRP A 269 -3.87 4.69 18.46
C TRP A 269 -4.05 6.13 18.96
N LEU A 270 -3.40 7.10 18.29
CA LEU A 270 -3.52 8.52 18.60
C LEU A 270 -4.83 9.15 18.09
N ALA A 271 -5.39 8.61 17.00
CA ALA A 271 -6.57 9.17 16.33
C ALA A 271 -7.80 9.35 17.26
N PRO A 272 -8.18 8.42 18.16
CA PRO A 272 -9.28 8.63 19.08
C PRO A 272 -9.10 9.80 20.06
N ARG A 273 -7.85 10.18 20.37
CA ARG A 273 -7.54 11.26 21.31
C ARG A 273 -7.35 12.60 20.60
N TRP A 274 -6.69 12.60 19.46
CA TRP A 274 -6.25 13.83 18.78
C TRP A 274 -7.06 14.17 17.52
N GLY A 275 -7.85 13.22 17.03
CA GLY A 275 -8.61 13.31 15.79
C GLY A 275 -7.79 12.84 14.58
N SER A 276 -8.45 12.16 13.64
CA SER A 276 -7.79 11.58 12.46
C SER A 276 -7.22 12.67 11.54
N ALA A 277 -7.89 13.82 11.39
CA ALA A 277 -7.40 14.92 10.56
C ALA A 277 -6.08 15.49 11.08
N ARG A 278 -5.92 15.62 12.40
CA ARG A 278 -4.67 16.15 12.99
C ARG A 278 -3.52 15.16 12.86
N VAL A 279 -3.78 13.88 13.12
CA VAL A 279 -2.76 12.84 12.97
C VAL A 279 -2.27 12.77 11.52
N ALA A 280 -3.21 12.76 10.55
CA ALA A 280 -2.87 12.78 9.12
C ALA A 280 -2.04 14.03 8.76
N ALA A 281 -2.45 15.21 9.23
CA ALA A 281 -1.73 16.46 8.95
C ALA A 281 -0.29 16.45 9.49
N VAL A 282 -0.08 15.95 10.71
CA VAL A 282 1.27 15.91 11.31
C VAL A 282 2.16 14.94 10.54
N GLN A 283 1.65 13.77 10.18
CA GLN A 283 2.41 12.77 9.41
C GLN A 283 2.76 13.31 8.02
N LEU A 284 1.78 13.85 7.29
CA LEU A 284 1.99 14.42 5.96
C LEU A 284 2.92 15.65 5.99
N ALA A 285 2.82 16.51 7.02
CA ALA A 285 3.75 17.63 7.19
C ALA A 285 5.18 17.18 7.49
N THR A 286 5.33 16.11 8.28
CA THR A 286 6.65 15.57 8.60
C THR A 286 7.29 14.90 7.39
N SER A 287 6.53 14.14 6.59
CA SER A 287 7.02 13.54 5.34
C SER A 287 7.36 14.61 4.30
N GLY A 288 6.51 15.63 4.16
CA GLY A 288 6.79 16.81 3.33
C GLY A 288 8.05 17.56 3.75
N LEU A 289 8.30 17.70 5.05
CA LEU A 289 9.56 18.27 5.55
C LEU A 289 10.76 17.36 5.22
N CYS A 290 10.60 16.04 5.30
CA CYS A 290 11.65 15.10 4.88
C CYS A 290 12.00 15.25 3.40
N CYS A 291 11.01 15.47 2.52
CA CYS A 291 11.22 15.81 1.11
C CYS A 291 12.07 17.08 0.96
N LEU A 292 11.68 18.17 1.65
CA LEU A 292 12.37 19.45 1.56
C LEU A 292 13.80 19.36 2.07
N LEU A 293 14.04 18.61 3.16
CA LEU A 293 15.37 18.47 3.77
C LEU A 293 16.32 17.54 2.99
N ALA A 294 15.84 16.86 1.94
CA ALA A 294 16.61 15.87 1.19
C ALA A 294 17.97 16.39 0.65
N PRO A 295 18.12 17.62 0.10
CA PRO A 295 19.41 18.11 -0.40
C PRO A 295 20.52 18.13 0.65
N TRP A 296 20.16 18.39 1.91
CA TRP A 296 21.09 18.42 3.03
C TRP A 296 21.32 17.03 3.62
N LEU A 297 20.25 16.27 3.85
CA LEU A 297 20.31 14.99 4.55
C LEU A 297 20.95 13.89 3.68
N MET A 298 20.85 13.98 2.35
CA MET A 298 21.63 13.13 1.43
C MET A 298 23.14 13.25 1.63
N ARG A 299 23.63 14.40 2.11
CA ARG A 299 25.06 14.68 2.37
C ARG A 299 25.44 14.60 3.85
N ALA A 300 24.50 14.26 4.72
CA ALA A 300 24.73 14.19 6.17
C ALA A 300 25.56 12.94 6.56
N PRO A 301 26.15 12.90 7.78
CA PRO A 301 26.74 11.68 8.32
C PRO A 301 25.73 10.53 8.39
N ASP A 302 26.22 9.29 8.36
CA ASP A 302 25.40 8.07 8.27
C ASP A 302 24.28 8.00 9.31
N ALA A 303 24.58 8.30 10.58
CA ALA A 303 23.59 8.28 11.64
C ALA A 303 22.38 9.19 11.34
N LEU A 304 22.62 10.41 10.86
CA LEU A 304 21.57 11.36 10.55
C LEU A 304 20.82 10.99 9.26
N PHE A 305 21.52 10.45 8.26
CA PHE A 305 20.92 9.95 7.02
C PHE A 305 19.95 8.80 7.29
N TYR A 306 20.35 7.77 8.06
CA TYR A 306 19.47 6.65 8.36
C TYR A 306 18.33 7.03 9.31
N ALA A 307 18.58 7.91 10.28
CA ALA A 307 17.52 8.44 11.14
C ALA A 307 16.46 9.20 10.33
N TRP A 308 16.90 10.03 9.38
CA TRP A 308 16.00 10.73 8.46
C TRP A 308 15.16 9.77 7.63
N LEU A 309 15.77 8.74 7.02
CA LEU A 309 15.03 7.75 6.24
C LEU A 309 14.02 6.98 7.08
N LEU A 310 14.35 6.62 8.31
CA LEU A 310 13.41 5.98 9.24
C LEU A 310 12.24 6.89 9.59
N VAL A 311 12.48 8.17 9.91
CA VAL A 311 11.42 9.15 10.15
C VAL A 311 10.52 9.29 8.91
N TRP A 312 11.13 9.40 7.74
CA TRP A 312 10.39 9.51 6.49
C TRP A 312 9.54 8.26 6.22
N GLY A 313 10.12 7.06 6.36
CA GLY A 313 9.42 5.79 6.20
C GLY A 313 8.25 5.59 7.18
N ILE A 314 8.39 6.03 8.44
CA ILE A 314 7.30 6.01 9.43
C ILE A 314 6.17 6.95 9.01
N THR A 315 6.52 8.18 8.64
CA THR A 315 5.54 9.26 8.43
C THR A 315 4.84 9.16 7.09
N VAL A 316 5.54 8.75 6.03
CA VAL A 316 5.01 8.68 4.67
C VAL A 316 3.84 7.72 4.52
N SER A 317 3.79 6.64 5.32
CA SER A 317 2.69 5.66 5.28
C SER A 317 1.70 5.83 6.43
N GLY A 318 2.06 6.59 7.46
CA GLY A 318 1.30 6.64 8.71
C GLY A 318 -0.08 7.28 8.57
N ASP A 319 -0.23 8.21 7.62
CA ASP A 319 -1.43 8.98 7.34
C ASP A 319 -2.45 8.23 6.46
N SER A 320 -2.05 7.20 5.70
CA SER A 320 -2.92 6.39 4.85
C SER A 320 -4.18 5.86 5.57
N PRO A 321 -4.09 5.21 6.76
CA PRO A 321 -5.28 4.77 7.50
C PRO A 321 -6.17 5.95 7.92
N GLN A 322 -5.58 7.12 8.22
CA GLN A 322 -6.32 8.29 8.66
C GLN A 322 -7.11 8.91 7.51
N PHE A 323 -6.51 9.06 6.33
CA PHE A 323 -7.22 9.52 5.14
C PHE A 323 -8.35 8.58 4.72
N SER A 324 -8.13 7.27 4.83
CA SER A 324 -9.17 6.26 4.59
C SER A 324 -10.32 6.41 5.59
N ALA A 325 -10.02 6.58 6.89
CA ALA A 325 -11.02 6.77 7.92
C ALA A 325 -11.81 8.08 7.76
N LEU A 326 -11.13 9.19 7.45
CA LEU A 326 -11.76 10.49 7.20
C LEU A 326 -12.68 10.43 5.99
N THR A 327 -12.23 9.82 4.89
CA THR A 327 -13.05 9.65 3.69
C THR A 327 -14.25 8.77 3.96
N ALA A 328 -14.08 7.66 4.68
CA ALA A 328 -15.19 6.78 5.05
C ALA A 328 -16.23 7.47 5.96
N ARG A 329 -15.79 8.32 6.89
CA ARG A 329 -16.66 9.04 7.82
C ARG A 329 -17.42 10.18 7.15
N ASN A 330 -16.80 10.88 6.21
CA ASN A 330 -17.39 12.04 5.54
C ASN A 330 -18.22 11.66 4.31
N ALA A 331 -17.94 10.52 3.68
CA ALA A 331 -18.70 10.07 2.52
C ALA A 331 -20.17 9.77 2.88
N PRO A 332 -21.11 9.96 1.93
CA PRO A 332 -22.51 9.57 2.13
C PRO A 332 -22.60 8.09 2.56
N PRO A 333 -23.40 7.74 3.58
CA PRO A 333 -23.43 6.38 4.15
C PRO A 333 -23.69 5.27 3.12
N GLN A 334 -24.51 5.58 2.12
CA GLN A 334 -24.84 4.68 1.02
C GLN A 334 -23.67 4.45 0.04
N ALA A 335 -22.69 5.35 -0.01
CA ALA A 335 -21.66 5.42 -1.06
C ALA A 335 -20.22 5.28 -0.56
N VAL A 336 -20.00 5.04 0.74
CA VAL A 336 -18.67 4.93 1.35
C VAL A 336 -17.72 4.03 0.55
N GLY A 337 -18.16 2.82 0.21
CA GLY A 337 -17.36 1.87 -0.58
C GLY A 337 -17.03 2.36 -1.98
N SER A 338 -17.97 3.03 -2.65
CA SER A 338 -17.75 3.62 -3.99
C SER A 338 -16.75 4.78 -3.94
N VAL A 339 -16.90 5.69 -2.97
CA VAL A 339 -16.00 6.83 -2.79
C VAL A 339 -14.59 6.37 -2.48
N LEU A 340 -14.42 5.41 -1.55
CA LEU A 340 -13.11 4.83 -1.22
C LEU A 340 -12.48 4.12 -2.41
N THR A 341 -13.25 3.33 -3.17
CA THR A 341 -12.74 2.62 -4.36
C THR A 341 -12.20 3.62 -5.39
N LEU A 342 -13.00 4.63 -5.77
CA LEU A 342 -12.57 5.60 -6.76
C LEU A 342 -11.39 6.45 -6.25
N THR A 343 -11.45 6.89 -4.99
CA THR A 343 -10.37 7.66 -4.35
C THR A 343 -9.06 6.88 -4.38
N ASN A 344 -9.09 5.59 -4.02
CA ASN A 344 -7.91 4.73 -4.09
C ASN A 344 -7.42 4.57 -5.53
N SER A 345 -8.31 4.27 -6.48
CA SER A 345 -7.95 4.13 -7.89
C SER A 345 -7.28 5.38 -8.47
N ILE A 346 -7.83 6.57 -8.20
CA ILE A 346 -7.23 7.83 -8.64
C ILE A 346 -5.90 8.07 -7.92
N GLY A 347 -5.83 7.84 -6.62
CA GLY A 347 -4.60 7.97 -5.84
C GLY A 347 -3.47 7.09 -6.39
N PHE A 348 -3.73 5.82 -6.69
CA PHE A 348 -2.75 4.95 -7.34
C PHE A 348 -2.37 5.44 -8.74
N GLY A 349 -3.32 6.02 -9.49
CA GLY A 349 -3.01 6.67 -10.77
C GLY A 349 -2.04 7.85 -10.61
N ILE A 350 -2.23 8.67 -9.57
CA ILE A 350 -1.31 9.77 -9.22
C ILE A 350 0.08 9.20 -8.85
N SER A 351 0.12 8.12 -8.09
CA SER A 351 1.38 7.42 -7.80
C SER A 351 2.08 6.94 -9.06
N ILE A 352 1.37 6.34 -10.03
CA ILE A 352 1.97 5.92 -11.32
C ILE A 352 2.65 7.09 -12.02
N VAL A 353 1.95 8.24 -12.13
CA VAL A 353 2.50 9.44 -12.77
C VAL A 353 3.75 9.92 -12.03
N SER A 354 3.68 10.01 -10.71
CA SER A 354 4.80 10.43 -9.86
C SER A 354 5.99 9.46 -9.95
N ILE A 355 5.76 8.14 -9.90
CA ILE A 355 6.80 7.12 -10.02
C ILE A 355 7.52 7.25 -11.36
N LEU A 356 6.77 7.26 -12.46
CA LEU A 356 7.36 7.35 -13.81
C LEU A 356 8.16 8.63 -13.97
N LEU A 357 7.62 9.76 -13.51
CA LEU A 357 8.31 11.05 -13.57
C LEU A 357 9.62 11.06 -12.78
N PHE A 358 9.58 10.68 -11.50
CA PHE A 358 10.75 10.81 -10.64
C PHE A 358 11.79 9.72 -10.87
N VAL A 359 11.39 8.50 -11.26
CA VAL A 359 12.34 7.45 -11.63
C VAL A 359 13.08 7.85 -12.91
N GLU A 360 12.39 8.40 -13.91
CA GLU A 360 13.04 8.90 -15.12
C GLU A 360 14.00 10.07 -14.81
N LEU A 361 13.51 11.06 -14.06
CA LEU A 361 14.35 12.21 -13.67
C LEU A 361 15.55 11.80 -12.80
N SER A 362 15.48 10.71 -12.05
CA SER A 362 16.61 10.22 -11.24
C SER A 362 17.82 9.79 -12.07
N ALA A 363 17.64 9.50 -13.36
CA ALA A 363 18.74 9.21 -14.28
C ALA A 363 19.51 10.47 -14.70
N HIS A 364 18.93 11.66 -14.51
CA HIS A 364 19.46 12.93 -15.02
C HIS A 364 19.68 13.99 -13.94
N VAL A 365 19.01 13.86 -12.79
CA VAL A 365 19.02 14.83 -11.70
C VAL A 365 19.49 14.13 -10.42
N ALA A 366 20.38 14.79 -9.67
CA ALA A 366 20.82 14.28 -8.39
C ALA A 366 19.64 14.11 -7.41
N LEU A 367 19.65 13.02 -6.64
CA LEU A 367 18.56 12.64 -5.75
C LEU A 367 18.17 13.75 -4.75
N GLY A 368 19.14 14.47 -4.17
CA GLY A 368 18.87 15.51 -3.18
C GLY A 368 17.85 16.57 -3.66
N PRO A 369 18.16 17.35 -4.71
CA PRO A 369 17.21 18.27 -5.32
C PRO A 369 15.96 17.60 -5.88
N LEU A 370 16.10 16.43 -6.51
CA LEU A 370 14.96 15.71 -7.10
C LEU A 370 13.89 15.41 -6.06
N LEU A 371 14.28 14.87 -4.89
CA LEU A 371 13.35 14.48 -3.82
C LEU A 371 12.56 15.66 -3.23
N THR A 372 13.05 16.90 -3.36
CA THR A 372 12.27 18.09 -2.94
C THR A 372 10.97 18.24 -3.74
N GLY A 373 10.93 17.78 -4.99
CA GLY A 373 9.73 17.80 -5.82
C GLY A 373 8.60 16.93 -5.27
N LEU A 374 8.91 15.91 -4.46
CA LEU A 374 7.89 15.10 -3.80
C LEU A 374 7.09 15.91 -2.78
N ALA A 375 7.66 16.99 -2.22
CA ALA A 375 6.99 17.87 -1.25
C ALA A 375 5.75 18.57 -1.83
N LEU A 376 5.61 18.63 -3.16
CA LEU A 376 4.42 19.18 -3.82
C LEU A 376 3.14 18.45 -3.38
N GLY A 377 3.21 17.13 -3.28
CA GLY A 377 2.09 16.29 -2.82
C GLY A 377 1.66 16.65 -1.41
N PRO A 378 2.55 16.51 -0.40
CA PRO A 378 2.28 16.91 0.97
C PRO A 378 1.81 18.36 1.12
N ALA A 379 2.42 19.31 0.41
CA ALA A 379 2.01 20.71 0.46
C ALA A 379 0.56 20.89 0.01
N LEU A 380 0.19 20.37 -1.17
CA LEU A 380 -1.17 20.44 -1.68
C LEU A 380 -2.16 19.67 -0.79
N GLY A 381 -1.76 18.51 -0.27
CA GLY A 381 -2.59 17.72 0.64
C GLY A 381 -2.89 18.45 1.95
N LEU A 382 -1.89 19.09 2.56
CA LEU A 382 -2.06 19.90 3.77
C LEU A 382 -2.94 21.14 3.54
N LEU A 383 -2.77 21.80 2.39
CA LEU A 383 -3.64 22.91 1.98
C LEU A 383 -5.10 22.46 1.88
N ALA A 384 -5.32 21.30 1.26
CA ALA A 384 -6.65 20.73 1.11
C ALA A 384 -7.25 20.26 2.44
N LEU A 385 -6.44 19.89 3.43
CA LEU A 385 -6.88 19.39 4.74
C LEU A 385 -7.35 20.50 5.71
N ARG A 386 -7.06 21.78 5.41
CA ARG A 386 -7.41 22.94 6.25
C ARG A 386 -8.87 22.97 6.72
N PRO A 387 -9.90 22.66 5.91
CA PRO A 387 -11.29 22.66 6.36
C PRO A 387 -11.54 21.66 7.50
N LEU A 388 -10.98 20.44 7.39
CA LEU A 388 -11.15 19.39 8.38
C LEU A 388 -10.40 19.68 9.69
N LEU A 389 -9.28 20.42 9.62
CA LEU A 389 -8.54 20.84 10.82
C LEU A 389 -9.24 21.94 11.62
N ARG A 390 -10.10 22.74 10.96
CA ARG A 390 -10.85 23.83 11.59
C ARG A 390 -12.13 23.37 12.25
N THR A 391 -12.75 22.32 11.74
CA THR A 391 -13.88 21.64 12.40
C THR A 391 -13.32 20.79 13.54
N ARG A 392 -13.68 21.09 14.80
CA ARG A 392 -13.37 20.16 15.91
C ARG A 392 -14.10 18.84 15.63
N GLU A 393 -13.33 17.76 15.53
CA GLU A 393 -13.84 16.37 15.50
C GLU A 393 -14.57 16.04 16.80
#